data_AF-A0AAW9NSP2-F1
#
_entry.id   AF-A0AAW9NSP2-F1
#
_cell.length_a   1.000
_cell.length_b   1.000
_cell.length_c   1.000
_cell.angle_alpha   90.00
_cell.angle_beta   90.00
_cell.angle_gamma   90.00
#
_symmetry.space_group_name_H-M   'P 1'
#
loop_
_entity.id
_entity.type
_entity.pdbx_description
1 polymer ?
#
loop_
_entity_poly.entity_id
_entity_poly.type
_entity_poly.pdbx_seq_one_letter_code
_entity_poly.pdbx_strand_id
1 'polypeptide(L)'
;MNHKVILLGLYVITFAVNLFTSIKYPDANIGIQHIAVSLVLFSYVLFFISKEIRNKRVISKLKIFLLLGAVVNIAVYVINLFEGRVMDLVANIQYPAFLLFTTPLFGLNMLSNLNVGSFSLIIALIYAVTIIFMKILPVVYKKKQVI
;
A
#
# COMPACT_ATOMS: atom_id res chain seq x y z
N MET A 1 23.42 -3.78 5.81
CA MET A 1 22.42 -4.46 4.95
C MET A 1 21.71 -3.41 4.10
N ASN A 2 21.53 -3.64 2.79
CA ASN A 2 20.96 -2.64 1.88
C ASN A 2 19.44 -2.47 2.15
N HIS A 3 19.02 -1.30 2.66
CA HIS A 3 17.63 -1.03 3.06
C HIS A 3 16.60 -1.30 1.96
N LYS A 4 16.99 -1.20 0.69
CA LYS A 4 16.14 -1.50 -0.48
C LYS A 4 15.84 -2.98 -0.59
N VAL A 5 16.83 -3.84 -0.31
CA VAL A 5 16.67 -5.30 -0.32
C VAL A 5 15.74 -5.73 0.80
N ILE A 6 15.86 -5.09 1.98
CA ILE A 6 14.96 -5.34 3.11
C ILE A 6 13.53 -4.94 2.76
N LEU A 7 13.34 -3.74 2.18
CA LEU A 7 12.00 -3.27 1.78
C LEU A 7 11.36 -4.23 0.77
N LEU A 8 12.13 -4.66 -0.23
CA LEU A 8 11.66 -5.62 -1.23
C LEU A 8 11.31 -6.98 -0.61
N GLY A 9 12.18 -7.49 0.28
CA GLY A 9 11.93 -8.75 1.00
C GLY A 9 10.66 -8.69 1.85
N LEU A 10 10.48 -7.62 2.63
CA LEU A 10 9.26 -7.41 3.41
C LEU A 10 8.03 -7.32 2.52
N TYR A 11 8.12 -6.61 1.40
CA TYR A 11 7.02 -6.50 0.45
C TYR A 11 6.62 -7.88 -0.11
N VAL A 12 7.59 -8.69 -0.55
CA VAL A 12 7.33 -10.06 -1.05
C VAL A 12 6.72 -10.95 0.05
N ILE A 13 7.23 -10.86 1.28
CA ILE A 13 6.70 -11.63 2.42
C ILE A 13 5.24 -11.23 2.69
N THR A 14 4.94 -9.94 2.81
CA THR A 14 3.57 -9.48 3.05
C THR A 14 2.62 -9.85 1.92
N PHE A 15 3.08 -9.75 0.67
CA PHE A 15 2.31 -10.19 -0.48
C PHE A 15 1.97 -11.68 -0.36
N ALA A 16 2.95 -12.53 -0.12
CA ALA A 16 2.75 -13.98 0.00
C ALA A 16 1.81 -14.36 1.16
N VAL A 17 1.99 -13.74 2.33
CA VAL A 17 1.16 -14.00 3.50
C VAL A 17 -0.29 -13.56 3.27
N ASN A 18 -0.50 -12.40 2.65
CA ASN A 18 -1.84 -11.84 2.47
C ASN A 18 -2.56 -12.31 1.21
N LEU A 19 -1.87 -12.98 0.27
CA LEU A 19 -2.39 -13.31 -1.07
C LEU A 19 -3.70 -14.09 -1.03
N PHE A 20 -3.73 -15.20 -0.31
CA PHE A 20 -4.92 -16.05 -0.28
C PHE A 20 -6.09 -15.39 0.44
N THR A 21 -5.80 -14.67 1.54
CA THR A 21 -6.82 -13.93 2.27
C THR A 21 -7.39 -12.78 1.45
N SER A 22 -6.58 -12.06 0.67
CA SER A 22 -7.06 -10.91 -0.12
C SER A 22 -7.94 -11.31 -1.30
N ILE A 23 -7.65 -12.45 -1.92
CA ILE A 23 -8.45 -12.97 -3.05
C ILE A 23 -9.78 -13.55 -2.58
N LYS A 24 -9.78 -14.26 -1.45
CA LYS A 24 -10.95 -15.00 -0.95
C LYS A 24 -11.81 -14.19 0.01
N TYR A 25 -11.48 -12.94 0.31
CA TYR A 25 -12.26 -12.14 1.24
C TYR A 25 -13.62 -11.77 0.64
N PRO A 26 -14.75 -11.88 1.37
CA PRO A 26 -14.86 -12.08 2.82
C PRO A 26 -14.91 -13.54 3.30
N ASP A 27 -14.86 -14.52 2.42
CA ASP A 27 -14.95 -15.95 2.78
C ASP A 27 -13.75 -16.44 3.59
N ALA A 28 -12.58 -15.80 3.41
CA ALA A 28 -11.38 -16.06 4.20
C ALA A 28 -11.28 -15.11 5.40
N ASN A 29 -11.05 -15.68 6.59
CA ASN A 29 -10.83 -14.91 7.82
C ASN A 29 -9.43 -14.26 7.83
N ILE A 30 -9.36 -13.00 8.25
CA ILE A 30 -8.09 -12.26 8.40
C ILE A 30 -7.54 -12.51 9.81
N GLY A 31 -6.59 -13.44 9.92
CA GLY A 31 -5.90 -13.74 11.18
C GLY A 31 -4.90 -12.67 11.62
N ILE A 32 -4.47 -12.72 12.88
CA ILE A 32 -3.57 -11.73 13.49
C ILE A 32 -2.20 -11.62 12.82
N GLN A 33 -1.72 -12.71 12.19
CA GLN A 33 -0.49 -12.70 11.42
C GLN A 33 -0.55 -11.73 10.22
N HIS A 34 -1.72 -11.58 9.58
CA HIS A 34 -1.89 -10.74 8.41
C HIS A 34 -1.76 -9.25 8.76
N ILE A 35 -2.42 -8.83 9.84
CA ILE A 35 -2.29 -7.45 10.32
C ILE A 35 -0.86 -7.18 10.79
N ALA A 36 -0.23 -8.13 11.49
CA ALA A 36 1.14 -7.97 11.97
C ALA A 36 2.13 -7.72 10.82
N VAL A 37 2.10 -8.56 9.76
CA VAL A 37 3.02 -8.38 8.63
C VAL A 37 2.74 -7.09 7.85
N SER A 38 1.46 -6.72 7.70
CA SER A 38 1.06 -5.47 7.03
C SER A 38 1.55 -4.23 7.80
N LEU A 39 1.42 -4.25 9.13
CA LEU A 39 1.93 -3.18 10.00
C LEU A 39 3.46 -3.11 9.95
N VAL A 40 4.16 -4.25 9.97
CA VAL A 40 5.63 -4.30 9.85
C VAL A 40 6.09 -3.67 8.52
N LEU A 41 5.46 -4.02 7.39
CA LEU A 41 5.76 -3.38 6.10
C LEU A 41 5.49 -1.89 6.16
N PHE A 42 4.32 -1.46 6.64
CA PHE A 42 3.95 -0.05 6.68
C PHE A 42 4.91 0.77 7.55
N SER A 43 5.24 0.30 8.75
CA SER A 43 6.23 0.91 9.63
C SER A 43 7.61 0.96 8.97
N TYR A 44 8.02 -0.10 8.28
CA TYR A 44 9.31 -0.13 7.59
C TYR A 44 9.34 0.83 6.39
N VAL A 45 8.23 1.03 5.67
CA VAL A 45 8.13 2.06 4.61
C VAL A 45 8.37 3.45 5.19
N LEU A 46 7.76 3.79 6.33
CA LEU A 46 7.97 5.09 7.00
C LEU A 46 9.42 5.26 7.48
N PHE A 47 10.01 4.20 8.03
CA PHE A 47 11.43 4.18 8.39
C PHE A 47 12.35 4.37 7.17
N PHE A 48 12.08 3.64 6.08
CA PHE A 48 12.83 3.70 4.83
C PHE A 48 12.81 5.11 4.24
N ILE A 49 11.63 5.74 4.20
CA ILE A 49 11.47 7.15 3.79
C ILE A 49 12.38 8.04 4.62
N SER A 50 12.35 7.88 5.94
CA SER A 50 13.12 8.71 6.86
C SER A 50 14.63 8.56 6.65
N LYS A 51 15.11 7.35 6.31
CA LYS A 51 16.52 7.07 6.00
C LYS A 51 16.95 7.61 4.65
N GLU A 52 16.11 7.46 3.62
CA GLU A 52 16.46 7.81 2.24
C GLU A 52 15.99 9.21 1.83
N ILE A 53 15.43 10.02 2.74
CA ILE A 53 14.77 11.30 2.40
C ILE A 53 15.67 12.27 1.63
N ARG A 54 17.00 12.22 1.86
CA ARG A 54 18.00 13.05 1.17
C ARG A 54 18.34 12.52 -0.23
N ASN A 55 18.08 11.24 -0.50
CA ASN A 55 18.32 10.58 -1.77
C ASN A 55 17.14 10.83 -2.74
N LYS A 56 17.17 11.98 -3.42
CA LYS A 56 16.09 12.43 -4.32
C LYS A 56 15.69 11.38 -5.37
N ARG A 57 16.65 10.60 -5.90
CA ARG A 57 16.38 9.57 -6.91
C ARG A 57 15.54 8.43 -6.32
N VAL A 58 15.89 7.94 -5.14
CA VAL A 58 15.17 6.85 -4.47
C VAL A 58 13.77 7.31 -4.05
N ILE A 59 13.67 8.48 -3.43
CA ILE A 59 12.38 9.04 -3.00
C ILE A 59 11.47 9.35 -4.19
N SER A 60 12.01 9.84 -5.30
CA SER A 60 11.23 10.06 -6.51
C SER A 60 10.64 8.76 -7.06
N LYS A 61 11.43 7.67 -7.13
CA LYS A 61 10.93 6.35 -7.54
C LYS A 61 9.85 5.82 -6.60
N LEU A 62 10.06 5.92 -5.28
CA LEU A 62 9.07 5.49 -4.29
C LEU A 62 7.78 6.32 -4.39
N LYS A 63 7.88 7.63 -4.60
CA LYS A 63 6.73 8.52 -4.80
C LYS A 63 5.93 8.14 -6.05
N ILE A 64 6.60 7.82 -7.16
CA ILE A 64 5.94 7.33 -8.38
C ILE A 64 5.21 6.03 -8.09
N PHE A 65 5.85 5.08 -7.41
CA PHE A 65 5.24 3.81 -7.01
C PHE A 65 3.97 4.02 -6.16
N LEU A 66 4.03 4.88 -5.13
CA LEU A 66 2.86 5.20 -4.30
C LEU A 66 1.76 5.94 -5.08
N LEU A 67 2.13 6.83 -5.99
CA LEU A 67 1.16 7.56 -6.81
C LEU A 67 0.42 6.62 -7.75
N LEU A 68 1.15 5.74 -8.45
CA LEU A 68 0.57 4.69 -9.27
C LEU A 68 -0.35 3.80 -8.43
N GLY A 69 0.12 3.37 -7.26
CA GLY A 69 -0.68 2.57 -6.35
C GLY A 69 -1.96 3.29 -5.91
N ALA A 70 -1.91 4.58 -5.63
CA ALA A 70 -3.08 5.35 -5.22
C ALA A 70 -4.12 5.44 -6.34
N VAL A 71 -3.67 5.80 -7.56
CA VAL A 71 -4.54 5.88 -8.75
C VAL A 71 -5.18 4.53 -9.06
N VAL A 72 -4.38 3.46 -9.03
CA VAL A 72 -4.86 2.10 -9.28
C VAL A 72 -5.88 1.66 -8.24
N ASN A 73 -5.63 1.92 -6.95
CA ASN A 73 -6.58 1.56 -5.90
C ASN A 73 -7.89 2.34 -5.99
N ILE A 74 -7.86 3.61 -6.42
CA ILE A 74 -9.06 4.37 -6.75
C ILE A 74 -9.81 3.72 -7.91
N ALA A 75 -9.10 3.29 -8.96
CA ALA A 75 -9.70 2.59 -10.09
C ALA A 75 -10.35 1.27 -9.65
N VAL A 76 -9.70 0.46 -8.81
CA VAL A 76 -10.28 -0.77 -8.23
C VAL A 76 -11.58 -0.46 -7.47
N TYR A 77 -11.60 0.58 -6.63
CA TYR A 77 -12.81 1.00 -5.94
C TYR A 77 -13.92 1.40 -6.91
N VAL A 78 -13.61 2.21 -7.92
CA VAL A 78 -14.59 2.67 -8.92
C VAL A 78 -15.14 1.49 -9.72
N ILE A 79 -14.30 0.56 -10.17
CA ILE A 79 -14.74 -0.63 -10.92
C ILE A 79 -15.65 -1.49 -10.04
N ASN A 80 -15.30 -1.69 -8.78
CA ASN A 80 -16.10 -2.44 -7.82
C ASN A 80 -17.49 -1.81 -7.59
N LEU A 81 -17.63 -0.48 -7.62
CA LEU A 81 -18.95 0.20 -7.55
C LEU A 81 -19.88 -0.16 -8.72
N PHE A 82 -19.33 -0.55 -9.87
CA PHE A 82 -20.09 -0.90 -11.07
C PHE A 82 -20.10 -2.41 -11.34
N GLU A 83 -19.67 -3.24 -10.38
CA GLU A 83 -19.78 -4.70 -10.50
C GLU A 83 -21.22 -5.11 -10.82
N GLY A 84 -21.38 -5.93 -11.87
CA GLY A 84 -22.69 -6.32 -12.43
C GLY A 84 -23.18 -5.45 -13.61
N ARG A 85 -22.53 -4.32 -13.93
CA ARG A 85 -22.86 -3.46 -15.09
C ARG A 85 -21.69 -3.27 -16.07
N VAL A 86 -20.46 -3.55 -15.65
CA VAL A 86 -19.23 -3.40 -16.44
C VAL A 86 -18.75 -4.77 -16.92
N MET A 87 -18.34 -4.86 -18.19
CA MET A 87 -17.82 -6.07 -18.84
C MET A 87 -16.66 -6.71 -18.08
N ASP A 88 -16.66 -8.04 -18.02
CA ASP A 88 -15.65 -8.93 -17.43
C ASP A 88 -14.19 -8.56 -17.75
N LEU A 89 -13.96 -7.89 -18.89
CA LEU A 89 -12.64 -7.47 -19.36
C LEU A 89 -11.99 -6.39 -18.47
N VAL A 90 -12.79 -5.45 -17.92
CA VAL A 90 -12.28 -4.42 -17.00
C VAL A 90 -12.07 -5.01 -15.60
N ALA A 91 -12.95 -5.94 -15.20
CA ALA A 91 -12.82 -6.71 -13.96
C ALA A 91 -11.54 -7.57 -13.94
N ASN A 92 -11.01 -8.00 -15.09
CA ASN A 92 -9.76 -8.76 -15.16
C ASN A 92 -8.49 -7.90 -15.00
N ILE A 93 -8.51 -6.64 -15.44
CA ILE A 93 -7.34 -5.74 -15.33
C ILE A 93 -7.18 -5.22 -13.89
N GLN A 94 -8.28 -5.05 -13.13
CA GLN A 94 -8.20 -4.61 -11.73
C GLN A 94 -7.48 -5.62 -10.82
N TYR A 95 -7.58 -6.92 -11.11
CA TYR A 95 -7.07 -7.97 -10.21
C TYR A 95 -5.54 -7.94 -10.05
N PRO A 96 -4.71 -7.94 -11.12
CA PRO A 96 -3.26 -7.80 -10.99
C PRO A 96 -2.85 -6.51 -10.27
N ALA A 97 -3.61 -5.45 -10.50
CA ALA A 97 -3.41 -4.13 -9.91
C ALA A 97 -3.67 -4.15 -8.38
N PHE A 98 -4.80 -4.75 -7.97
CA PHE A 98 -5.15 -5.00 -6.57
C PHE A 98 -4.13 -5.90 -5.87
N LEU A 99 -3.68 -6.97 -6.54
CA LEU A 99 -2.65 -7.85 -6.02
C LEU A 99 -1.36 -7.07 -5.76
N LEU A 100 -0.92 -6.23 -6.70
CA LEU A 100 0.32 -5.49 -6.51
C LEU A 100 0.19 -4.41 -5.42
N PHE A 101 -0.88 -3.62 -5.43
CA PHE A 101 -0.91 -2.40 -4.63
C PHE A 101 -1.73 -2.49 -3.34
N THR A 102 -2.64 -3.45 -3.22
CA THR A 102 -3.54 -3.58 -2.06
C THR A 102 -3.18 -4.78 -1.19
N THR A 103 -2.89 -5.93 -1.82
CA THR A 103 -2.64 -7.19 -1.12
C THR A 103 -1.52 -7.13 -0.07
N PRO A 104 -0.36 -6.48 -0.31
CA PRO A 104 0.70 -6.36 0.71
C PRO A 104 0.25 -5.70 2.02
N LEU A 105 -0.80 -4.87 2.00
CA LEU A 105 -1.35 -4.20 3.18
C LEU A 105 -2.72 -4.75 3.59
N PHE A 106 -3.18 -5.86 2.98
CA PHE A 106 -4.55 -6.36 3.16
C PHE A 106 -4.87 -6.78 4.60
N GLY A 107 -3.87 -7.19 5.38
CA GLY A 107 -4.09 -7.50 6.79
C GLY A 107 -4.60 -6.33 7.63
N LEU A 108 -4.41 -5.08 7.19
CA LEU A 108 -5.01 -3.91 7.86
C LEU A 108 -6.54 -3.91 7.75
N ASN A 109 -7.12 -4.64 6.80
CA ASN A 109 -8.56 -4.75 6.66
C ASN A 109 -9.22 -5.45 7.86
N MET A 110 -8.45 -6.15 8.70
CA MET A 110 -8.94 -6.67 9.99
C MET A 110 -9.50 -5.55 10.90
N LEU A 111 -9.02 -4.31 10.74
CA LEU A 111 -9.47 -3.16 11.54
C LEU A 111 -10.78 -2.55 11.05
N SER A 112 -11.11 -2.74 9.78
CA SER A 112 -12.23 -2.06 9.11
C SER A 112 -13.31 -3.00 8.60
N ASN A 113 -12.96 -4.27 8.39
CA ASN A 113 -13.86 -5.32 7.90
C ASN A 113 -14.61 -4.93 6.61
N LEU A 114 -13.93 -4.24 5.69
CA LEU A 114 -14.52 -3.68 4.47
C LEU A 114 -14.41 -4.67 3.31
N ASN A 115 -15.29 -4.56 2.32
CA ASN A 115 -15.13 -5.28 1.06
C ASN A 115 -13.88 -4.82 0.29
N VAL A 116 -13.51 -5.57 -0.75
CA VAL A 116 -12.28 -5.35 -1.54
C VAL A 116 -12.23 -3.95 -2.14
N GLY A 117 -13.33 -3.46 -2.72
CA GLY A 117 -13.41 -2.12 -3.31
C GLY A 117 -13.18 -1.02 -2.27
N SER A 118 -13.98 -1.02 -1.21
CA SER A 118 -13.90 -0.01 -0.14
C SER A 118 -12.55 -0.05 0.58
N PHE A 119 -11.98 -1.23 0.81
CA PHE A 119 -10.64 -1.33 1.40
C PHE A 119 -9.54 -0.81 0.47
N SER A 120 -9.66 -1.01 -0.85
CA SER A 120 -8.73 -0.43 -1.82
C SER A 120 -8.73 1.10 -1.73
N LEU A 121 -9.89 1.73 -1.52
CA LEU A 121 -9.95 3.18 -1.29
C LEU A 121 -9.17 3.62 -0.03
N ILE A 122 -9.24 2.84 1.06
CA ILE A 122 -8.42 3.09 2.26
C ILE A 122 -6.92 2.99 1.95
N ILE A 123 -6.50 2.00 1.16
CA ILE A 123 -5.09 1.89 0.74
C ILE A 123 -4.66 3.06 -0.14
N ALA A 124 -5.52 3.54 -1.05
CA ALA A 124 -5.25 4.76 -1.82
C ALA A 124 -4.99 5.97 -0.92
N LEU A 125 -5.82 6.12 0.13
CA LEU A 125 -5.65 7.18 1.11
C LEU A 125 -4.34 7.03 1.90
N ILE A 126 -3.98 5.82 2.33
CA ILE A 126 -2.71 5.54 3.01
C ILE A 126 -1.52 5.95 2.12
N TYR A 127 -1.55 5.62 0.83
CA TYR A 127 -0.50 6.04 -0.11
C TYR A 127 -0.45 7.56 -0.29
N ALA A 128 -1.61 8.22 -0.43
CA ALA A 128 -1.68 9.67 -0.52
C ALA A 128 -1.11 10.37 0.73
N VAL A 129 -1.49 9.91 1.93
CA VAL A 129 -0.97 10.40 3.22
C VAL A 129 0.53 10.17 3.32
N THR A 130 1.02 9.01 2.89
CA THR A 130 2.46 8.69 2.89
C THR A 130 3.24 9.64 1.96
N ILE A 131 2.69 9.98 0.78
CA ILE A 131 3.29 10.96 -0.12
C ILE A 131 3.33 12.36 0.52
N ILE A 132 2.27 12.76 1.23
CA ILE A 132 2.23 14.03 1.97
C ILE A 132 3.30 14.03 3.06
N PHE A 133 3.43 12.94 3.82
CA PHE A 133 4.47 12.77 4.84
C PHE A 133 5.88 12.95 4.26
N MET A 134 6.18 12.36 3.09
CA MET A 134 7.46 12.57 2.40
C MET A 134 7.75 14.03 2.05
N LYS A 135 6.73 14.86 1.80
CA LYS A 135 6.91 16.29 1.50
C LYS A 135 7.19 17.11 2.77
N ILE A 136 6.57 16.75 3.89
CA ILE A 136 6.68 17.49 5.16
C ILE A 136 8.00 17.18 5.87
N LEU A 137 8.43 15.92 5.84
CA LEU A 137 9.60 15.44 6.59
C LEU A 137 10.89 16.27 6.36
N PRO A 138 11.29 16.61 5.12
CA PRO A 138 12.48 17.43 4.86
C PRO A 138 12.42 18.83 5.50
N VAL A 139 11.22 19.43 5.58
CA VAL A 139 11.02 20.77 6.15
C VAL A 139 11.29 20.74 7.65
N VAL A 140 10.79 19.70 8.34
CA VAL A 140 11.02 19.48 9.76
C VAL A 140 12.51 19.25 10.06
N TYR A 141 13.18 18.41 9.26
CA TYR A 141 14.61 18.15 9.43
C TYR A 141 15.47 19.40 9.22
N LYS A 142 15.14 20.27 8.24
CA LYS A 142 15.86 21.53 8.05
C LYS A 142 15.69 22.48 9.23
N LYS A 143 14.47 22.62 9.76
CA LYS A 143 14.19 23.51 10.90
C LYS A 143 14.98 23.12 12.15
N LYS A 144 15.26 21.84 12.35
CA LYS A 144 15.99 21.30 13.51
C LYS A 144 17.52 21.48 13.45
N GLN A 145 18.08 21.88 12.31
CA GLN A 145 19.53 22.13 12.17
C GLN A 145 19.89 23.62 12.25
N VAL A 146 18.89 24.51 12.37
CA VAL A 146 19.05 25.97 12.40
C VAL A 146 18.85 26.53 13.82
N ILE A 147 18.54 25.67 14.79
CA ILE A 147 18.45 25.95 16.23
C ILE A 147 19.62 25.22 16.89
#